data_AF-A0A0G0VJU4-F1
#
_entry.id   AF-A0A0G0VJU4-F1
#
_cell.length_a   1.000
_cell.length_b   1.000
_cell.length_c   1.000
_cell.angle_alpha   90.00
_cell.angle_beta   90.00
_cell.angle_gamma   90.00
#
_symmetry.space_group_name_H-M   'P 1'
#
loop_
_entity.id
_entity.type
_entity.pdbx_description
1 polymer ?
#
loop_
_entity_poly.entity_id
_entity_poly.type
_entity_poly.pdbx_seq_one_letter_code
_entity_poly.pdbx_strand_id
1 'polypeptide(L)' 'MYNEIKECILFGLFGAAISLSAVLVEFSIKHAIVRKTKGSAYDKEEWARVENIELGPTIAEAKK' A
#
# COMPACT_ATOMS: atom_id res chain seq x y z
N MET A 1 -10.87 2.61 -3.14
CA MET A 1 -9.67 3.34 -3.59
C MET A 1 -9.47 3.38 -5.11
N TYR A 2 -9.65 2.28 -5.85
CA TYR A 2 -9.47 2.28 -7.31
C TYR A 2 -10.49 3.14 -8.08
N ASN A 3 -11.75 3.17 -7.63
CA ASN A 3 -12.79 4.00 -8.25
C ASN A 3 -12.52 5.49 -8.01
N GLU A 4 -12.02 5.83 -6.82
CA GLU A 4 -11.66 7.19 -6.41
C GLU A 4 -10.49 7.71 -7.24
N ILE A 5 -9.50 6.86 -7.56
CA ILE A 5 -8.42 7.21 -8.50
C ILE A 5 -8.99 7.49 -9.89
N LYS A 6 -9.92 6.66 -10.38
CA LYS A 6 -10.57 6.88 -11.69
C LYS A 6 -11.36 8.18 -11.71
N GLU A 7 -12.15 8.45 -10.68
CA GLU A 7 -12.91 9.69 -10.54
C GLU A 7 -11.97 10.89 -10.54
N CYS A 8 -10.86 10.83 -9.81
CA CYS A 8 -9.85 11.90 -9.83
C CYS A 8 -9.31 12.15 -11.24
N ILE A 9 -9.06 11.10 -12.03
CA ILE A 9 -8.63 11.24 -13.43
C ILE A 9 -9.74 11.87 -14.29
N LEU A 10 -10.98 11.40 -14.16
CA LEU A 10 -12.14 11.89 -14.92
C LEU A 10 -12.44 13.37 -14.63
N PHE A 11 -12.25 13.81 -13.38
CA PHE A 11 -12.43 15.20 -12.97
C PHE A 11 -11.17 16.07 -13.14
N GLY A 12 -10.08 15.55 -13.73
CA GLY A 12 -8.84 16.31 -13.97
C GLY A 12 -8.01 16.59 -12.71
N LEU A 13 -8.30 15.92 -11.60
CA LEU A 13 -7.59 16.03 -10.32
C LEU A 13 -6.34 15.13 -10.29
N PHE A 14 -5.42 15.36 -11.24
CA PHE A 14 -4.27 14.47 -11.45
C PHE A 14 -3.34 14.39 -10.23
N GLY A 15 -3.16 15.48 -9.48
CA GLY A 15 -2.38 15.46 -8.24
C GLY A 15 -2.94 14.48 -7.21
N ALA A 16 -4.26 14.52 -6.98
CA ALA A 16 -4.94 13.59 -6.09
C ALA A 16 -4.87 12.15 -6.61
N ALA A 17 -5.05 11.94 -7.93
CA ALA A 17 -4.93 10.62 -8.54
C ALA A 17 -3.53 10.01 -8.32
N ILE A 18 -2.47 10.80 -8.46
CA ILE A 18 -1.09 10.36 -8.22
C ILE A 18 -0.88 10.00 -6.75
N SER A 19 -1.30 10.87 -5.82
CA SER A 19 -1.18 10.60 -4.38
C SER A 19 -1.93 9.33 -3.97
N LEU A 20 -3.17 9.15 -4.42
CA LEU A 20 -3.96 7.94 -4.15
C LEU A 20 -3.32 6.69 -4.76
N SER A 21 -2.72 6.80 -5.95
CA SER A 21 -1.98 5.69 -6.57
C SER A 21 -0.74 5.31 -5.76
N ALA A 22 0.01 6.28 -5.25
CA ALA A 22 1.16 6.03 -4.39
C ALA A 22 0.76 5.30 -3.10
N VAL A 23 -0.33 5.74 -2.45
CA VAL A 23 -0.89 5.07 -1.26
C VAL A 23 -1.31 3.63 -1.57
N LEU A 24 -1.91 3.37 -2.75
CA LEU A 24 -2.28 2.02 -3.17
C LEU A 24 -1.07 1.10 -3.31
N VAL A 25 0.00 1.62 -3.93
CA VAL A 25 1.25 0.87 -4.10
C VAL A 25 1.85 0.54 -2.73
N GLU A 26 1.95 1.52 -1.84
CA GLU A 26 2.50 1.33 -0.50
C GLU A 26 1.70 0.28 0.29
N PHE A 27 0.37 0.41 0.32
CA PHE A 27 -0.52 -0.55 0.95
C PHE A 27 -0.33 -1.97 0.40
N SER A 28 -0.22 -2.10 -0.93
CA SER A 28 -0.06 -3.40 -1.60
C SER A 28 1.24 -4.09 -1.21
N ILE A 29 2.34 -3.35 -1.10
CA ILE A 29 3.64 -3.89 -0.69
C ILE A 29 3.58 -4.31 0.78
N LYS A 30 3.06 -3.46 1.67
CA LYS A 30 2.89 -3.79 3.11
C LYS A 30 2.06 -5.06 3.28
N HIS A 31 0.94 -5.17 2.57
CA HIS A 31 0.09 -6.35 2.60
C HIS A 31 0.81 -7.61 2.06
N ALA A 32 1.66 -7.47 1.03
CA ALA A 32 2.46 -8.58 0.53
C ALA A 32 3.49 -9.07 1.57
N ILE A 33 4.10 -8.18 2.35
CA ILE A 33 5.01 -8.52 3.45
C ILE A 33 4.26 -9.32 4.52
N VAL A 34 3.13 -8.81 5.02
CA VAL A 34 2.33 -9.51 6.04
C VAL A 34 1.95 -10.92 5.54
N ARG A 35 1.51 -11.02 4.28
CA ARG A 35 1.14 -12.31 3.68
C ARG A 35 2.32 -13.26 3.54
N LYS A 36 3.52 -12.75 3.25
CA LYS A 36 4.75 -13.54 3.19
C LYS A 36 5.13 -14.11 4.56
N THR A 37 4.99 -13.31 5.62
CA THR A 37 5.33 -13.72 6.99
C THR A 37 4.31 -14.69 7.59
N LYS A 38 3.01 -14.43 7.41
CA LYS A 38 1.92 -15.11 8.16
C LYS A 38 0.99 -15.97 7.29
N GLY A 39 1.22 -16.01 5.98
CA GLY A 39 0.37 -16.76 5.04
C GLY A 39 -0.91 -16.01 4.70
N SER A 40 -2.00 -16.74 4.42
CA SER A 40 -3.26 -16.16 3.93
C SER A 40 -4.15 -15.53 5.02
N ALA A 41 -3.79 -15.69 6.30
CA ALA A 41 -4.54 -15.11 7.41
C ALA A 41 -4.16 -13.63 7.61
N TYR A 42 -5.16 -12.79 7.81
CA TYR A 42 -4.91 -11.42 8.26
C TYR A 42 -4.33 -11.46 9.68
N ASP A 43 -3.18 -10.84 9.87
CA ASP A 43 -2.49 -10.73 11.16
C ASP A 43 -2.39 -9.25 11.54
N LYS A 44 -3.09 -8.88 12.63
CA LYS A 44 -3.18 -7.50 13.09
C LYS A 44 -1.87 -6.99 13.69
N GLU A 45 -1.09 -7.84 14.35
CA GLU A 45 0.17 -7.45 14.97
C GLU A 45 1.23 -7.20 13.90
N GLU A 46 1.29 -8.09 12.91
CA GLU A 46 2.20 -7.95 11.78
C GLU A 46 1.82 -6.77 10.88
N TRP A 47 0.52 -6.50 10.72
CA TRP A 47 0.05 -5.27 10.07
C TRP A 47 0.52 -4.01 10.82
N ALA A 48 0.32 -3.95 12.14
CA ALA A 48 0.72 -2.80 12.95
C ALA A 48 2.24 -2.53 12.89
N ARG A 49 3.05 -3.59 12.77
CA ARG A 49 4.50 -3.48 12.59
C ARG A 49 4.86 -2.77 11.28
N VAL A 50 4.19 -3.11 10.18
CA VAL A 50 4.52 -2.57 8.84
C VAL A 50 3.80 -1.27 8.50
N GLU A 51 2.67 -0.97 9.16
CA GLU A 51 1.82 0.19 8.87
C GLU A 51 2.59 1.52 8.99
N ASN A 52 3.46 1.63 9.99
CA ASN A 52 4.24 2.85 10.27
C ASN A 52 5.58 2.94 9.52
N ILE A 53 5.91 1.96 8.68
CA ILE A 53 7.15 1.95 7.91
C ILE A 53 6.97 2.81 6.66
N GLU A 54 7.94 3.67 6.36
CA GLU A 54 7.94 4.44 5.10
C GLU A 54 8.13 3.54 3.87
N LEU A 55 7.78 4.05 2.68
CA LEU A 55 7.83 3.28 1.42
C LEU A 55 9.22 2.71 1.11
N GLY A 56 10.29 3.49 1.31
CA GLY A 56 11.67 3.05 1.01
C GLY A 56 12.09 1.79 1.78
N PRO A 57 12.04 1.81 3.12
CA PRO A 57 12.30 0.63 3.93
C PRO A 57 11.34 -0.54 3.65
N THR A 58 10.06 -0.25 3.38
CA THR A 58 9.06 -1.27 3.01
C THR A 58 9.49 -2.03 1.75
N ILE A 59 9.98 -1.34 0.71
CA ILE A 59 10.49 -1.98 -0.51
C ILE A 59 11.72 -2.85 -0.22
N ALA A 60 12.63 -2.39 0.64
CA ALA A 60 13.82 -3.16 1.02
C ALA A 60 13.45 -4.44 1.78
N GLU A 61 12.42 -4.39 2.63
CA GLU A 61 11.91 -5.53 3.37
C GLU A 61 11.21 -6.55 2.46
N ALA A 62 10.36 -6.09 1.54
CA ALA A 62 9.67 -6.96 0.59
C ALA A 62 10.61 -7.76 -0.34
N LYS A 63 11.86 -7.30 -0.53
CA LYS A 63 12.89 -7.99 -1.31
C LYS A 63 13.55 -9.16 -0.56
N LYS A 64 13.56 -9.14 0.78
CA LYS A 64 14.03 -10.27 1.61
C LYS A 64 12.99 -11.35 1.56
#